data_AF-A0A9X6SS87-F1
#
_entry.id   AF-A0A9X6SS87-F1
#
_cell.length_a   1.000
_cell.length_b   1.000
_cell.length_c   1.000
_cell.angle_alpha   90.00
_cell.angle_beta   90.00
_cell.angle_gamma   90.00
#
_symmetry.space_group_name_H-M   'P 1'
#
loop_
_entity.id
_entity.type
_entity.pdbx_description
1 polymer ?
#
loop_
_entity_poly.entity_id
_entity_poly.type
_entity_poly.pdbx_seq_one_letter_code
_entity_poly.pdbx_strand_id
1 'polypeptide(L)'
;MVTPFKVIFRQNHNQQNEKEIPVTNFVQDETILYRMEDENVPEVMENKRLLLEFICEDETARLYMDGLDTLPEWAVEIGEDNTGYLTSEMSPIYLYDNSDNARNNTGYYPLIPGYYRIKVVVQNVSYYSWLKVQPKQITEEQWVSMRDEVEETLNGLAQDLIRKNASLGVNSSLPIPIHILRKLYIVKKDYLKWINSLKSIQSEPRMRIRKEYDLVPEGKAGIVDATSIRYRSRHPESRDYVYTPKHTRNHNLLENQWIKKIMRFISREMNDLL
;
A
#
# COMPACT_ATOMS: atom_id res chain seq x y z
N MET A 1 -11.53 11.19 -26.23
CA MET A 1 -10.75 9.99 -26.60
C MET A 1 -11.76 8.88 -26.87
N VAL A 2 -11.59 8.06 -27.92
CA VAL A 2 -12.49 6.91 -28.13
C VAL A 2 -11.95 5.75 -27.31
N THR A 3 -12.64 5.37 -26.25
CA THR A 3 -12.27 4.23 -25.40
C THR A 3 -12.86 2.93 -25.97
N PRO A 4 -12.15 1.79 -25.86
CA PRO A 4 -12.65 0.48 -26.34
C PRO A 4 -13.66 -0.16 -25.37
N PHE A 5 -14.12 0.59 -24.37
CA PHE A 5 -15.03 0.14 -23.33
C PHE A 5 -15.96 1.28 -22.93
N LYS A 6 -17.04 0.94 -22.23
CA LYS A 6 -17.99 1.87 -21.63
C LYS A 6 -18.17 1.54 -20.14
N VAL A 7 -18.13 2.58 -19.31
CA VAL A 7 -18.48 2.52 -17.89
C VAL A 7 -19.68 3.44 -17.69
N ILE A 8 -20.79 2.90 -17.21
CA ILE A 8 -22.05 3.62 -17.06
C ILE A 8 -22.56 3.41 -15.65
N PHE A 9 -22.83 4.50 -14.95
CA PHE A 9 -23.56 4.46 -13.68
C PHE A 9 -25.04 4.75 -13.93
N ARG A 10 -25.94 3.95 -13.35
CA ARG A 10 -27.37 4.24 -13.33
C ARG A 10 -27.81 4.55 -11.92
N GLN A 11 -28.45 5.70 -11.74
CA GLN A 11 -28.96 6.12 -10.45
C GLN A 11 -30.39 6.66 -10.57
N ASN A 12 -31.26 6.23 -9.66
CA ASN A 12 -32.64 6.72 -9.60
C ASN A 12 -32.68 8.19 -9.20
N HIS A 13 -33.15 9.05 -10.10
CA HIS A 13 -33.30 10.48 -9.81
C HIS A 13 -34.60 10.74 -9.02
N ASN A 14 -35.71 10.14 -9.48
CA ASN A 14 -37.04 10.07 -8.86
C ASN A 14 -37.63 8.67 -9.12
N GLN A 15 -38.63 8.23 -8.34
CA GLN A 15 -39.21 6.86 -8.30
C GLN A 15 -39.65 6.22 -9.64
N GLN A 16 -39.50 6.90 -10.79
CA GLN A 16 -39.88 6.39 -12.11
C GLN A 16 -38.82 6.50 -13.22
N ASN A 17 -37.71 7.25 -13.04
CA ASN A 17 -36.67 7.40 -14.09
C ASN A 17 -35.25 7.21 -13.53
N GLU A 18 -34.54 6.23 -14.08
CA GLU A 18 -33.10 6.02 -13.90
C GLU A 18 -32.32 7.02 -14.77
N LYS A 19 -31.42 7.79 -14.16
CA LYS A 19 -30.48 8.65 -14.88
C LYS A 19 -29.24 7.83 -15.21
N GLU A 20 -28.93 7.72 -16.50
CA GLU A 20 -27.66 7.17 -16.96
C GLU A 20 -26.57 8.25 -16.88
N ILE A 21 -25.44 7.88 -16.29
CA ILE A 21 -24.30 8.75 -16.04
C ILE A 21 -23.07 8.03 -16.64
N PRO A 22 -22.82 8.22 -17.94
CA PRO A 22 -21.67 7.61 -18.60
C PRO A 22 -20.37 8.31 -18.16
N VAL A 23 -19.33 7.51 -17.92
CA VAL A 23 -17.98 8.04 -17.71
C VAL A 23 -17.34 8.24 -19.08
N THR A 24 -17.11 9.49 -19.48
CA THR A 24 -16.58 9.81 -20.83
C THR A 24 -15.11 10.19 -20.81
N ASN A 25 -14.61 10.67 -19.68
CA ASN A 25 -13.31 11.33 -19.60
C ASN A 25 -12.28 10.40 -18.96
N PHE A 26 -11.68 9.54 -19.78
CA PHE A 26 -10.57 8.68 -19.36
C PHE A 26 -9.21 9.24 -19.80
N VAL A 27 -8.22 9.13 -18.91
CA VAL A 27 -6.81 9.48 -19.15
C VAL A 27 -5.93 8.24 -18.98
N GLN A 28 -4.83 8.13 -19.73
CA GLN A 28 -3.92 6.97 -19.64
C GLN A 28 -2.81 7.13 -18.59
N ASP A 29 -2.57 8.37 -18.15
CA ASP A 29 -1.56 8.71 -17.15
C ASP A 29 -2.25 9.16 -15.86
N GLU A 30 -1.90 8.50 -14.75
CA GLU A 30 -2.42 8.80 -13.41
C GLU A 30 -2.03 10.20 -12.94
N THR A 31 -0.93 10.79 -13.42
CA THR A 31 -0.57 12.17 -13.06
C THR A 31 -1.50 13.20 -13.68
N ILE A 32 -2.08 12.90 -14.85
CA ILE A 32 -3.05 13.76 -15.54
C ILE A 32 -4.41 13.67 -14.84
N LEU A 33 -4.73 12.51 -14.25
CA LEU A 33 -5.95 12.30 -13.47
C LEU A 33 -6.09 13.32 -12.33
N TYR A 34 -4.99 13.62 -11.62
CA TYR A 34 -4.99 14.62 -10.52
C TYR A 34 -5.10 16.07 -10.99
N ARG A 35 -5.02 16.32 -12.30
CA ARG A 35 -5.18 17.66 -12.91
C ARG A 35 -6.53 17.82 -13.60
N MET A 36 -7.39 16.80 -13.54
CA MET A 36 -8.72 16.85 -14.14
C MET A 36 -9.60 17.85 -13.39
N GLU A 37 -10.26 18.72 -14.13
CA GLU A 37 -11.23 19.67 -13.59
C GLU A 37 -12.53 18.97 -13.20
N ASP A 38 -13.19 19.44 -12.14
CA ASP A 38 -14.42 18.85 -11.60
C ASP A 38 -15.57 18.77 -12.61
N GLU A 39 -15.65 19.70 -13.56
CA GLU A 39 -16.69 19.72 -14.61
C GLU A 39 -16.65 18.46 -15.50
N ASN A 40 -15.52 17.76 -15.52
CA ASN A 40 -15.30 16.57 -16.32
C ASN A 40 -15.53 15.27 -15.52
N VAL A 41 -15.86 15.37 -14.23
CA VAL A 41 -16.05 14.24 -13.34
C VAL A 41 -17.54 13.89 -13.24
N PRO A 42 -17.94 12.64 -13.53
CA PRO A 42 -19.32 12.21 -13.35
C PRO A 42 -19.73 12.27 -11.88
N GLU A 43 -20.93 12.79 -11.62
CA GLU A 43 -21.45 12.99 -10.27
C GLU A 43 -22.64 12.06 -9.98
N VAL A 44 -22.61 11.42 -8.81
CA VAL A 44 -23.70 10.60 -8.27
C VAL A 44 -24.05 11.07 -6.87
N MET A 45 -25.30 10.88 -6.44
CA MET A 45 -25.74 11.24 -5.10
C MET A 45 -25.53 10.08 -4.12
N GLU A 46 -25.10 10.40 -2.91
CA GLU A 46 -25.00 9.48 -1.78
C GLU A 46 -26.36 8.84 -1.43
N ASN A 47 -26.34 7.63 -0.87
CA ASN A 47 -27.52 6.94 -0.32
C ASN A 47 -28.69 6.80 -1.31
N LYS A 48 -28.37 6.68 -2.60
CA LYS A 48 -29.30 6.38 -3.68
C LYS A 48 -28.84 5.13 -4.42
N ARG A 49 -29.82 4.31 -4.83
CA ARG A 49 -29.58 3.07 -5.57
C ARG A 49 -28.65 3.33 -6.75
N LEU A 50 -27.52 2.65 -6.78
CA LEU A 50 -26.45 2.87 -7.74
C LEU A 50 -26.10 1.54 -8.39
N LEU A 51 -26.27 1.48 -9.71
CA LEU A 51 -25.90 0.35 -10.54
C LEU A 51 -24.71 0.73 -11.41
N LEU A 52 -23.72 -0.15 -11.49
CA LEU A 52 -22.54 0.00 -12.32
C LEU A 52 -22.64 -1.01 -13.46
N GLU A 53 -22.56 -0.50 -14.68
CA GLU A 53 -22.51 -1.27 -15.91
C GLU A 53 -21.15 -1.06 -16.59
N PHE A 54 -20.42 -2.16 -16.79
CA PHE A 54 -19.15 -2.20 -17.50
C PHE A 54 -19.31 -3.04 -18.76
N ILE A 55 -19.04 -2.43 -19.92
CA ILE A 55 -19.20 -3.06 -21.23
C ILE A 55 -17.87 -2.99 -21.96
N CYS A 56 -17.31 -4.14 -22.30
CA CYS A 56 -16.13 -4.26 -23.16
C CYS A 56 -16.23 -5.55 -23.99
N GLU A 57 -15.76 -5.50 -25.24
CA GLU A 57 -15.68 -6.69 -26.10
C GLU A 57 -14.50 -7.62 -25.72
N ASP A 58 -13.49 -7.09 -25.02
CA ASP A 58 -12.34 -7.85 -24.57
C ASP A 58 -12.65 -8.57 -23.24
N GLU A 59 -12.69 -9.90 -23.28
CA GLU A 59 -12.92 -10.75 -22.10
C GLU A 59 -11.82 -10.59 -21.04
N THR A 60 -10.63 -10.12 -21.41
CA THR A 60 -9.53 -9.87 -20.48
C THR A 60 -9.60 -8.49 -19.81
N ALA A 61 -10.60 -7.68 -20.15
CA ALA A 61 -10.77 -6.35 -19.60
C ALA A 61 -11.14 -6.38 -18.12
N ARG A 62 -10.45 -5.56 -17.32
CA ARG A 62 -10.64 -5.49 -15.88
C ARG A 62 -10.94 -4.07 -15.44
N LEU A 63 -12.04 -3.89 -14.71
CA LEU A 63 -12.39 -2.63 -14.06
C LEU A 63 -12.10 -2.71 -12.56
N TYR A 64 -11.31 -1.77 -12.09
CA TYR A 64 -11.01 -1.52 -10.69
C TYR A 64 -11.64 -0.20 -10.28
N MET A 65 -12.20 -0.14 -9.08
CA MET A 65 -12.76 1.07 -8.52
C MET A 65 -12.61 1.05 -7.00
N ASP A 66 -12.32 2.21 -6.41
CA ASP A 66 -12.34 2.37 -4.95
C ASP A 66 -13.76 2.07 -4.44
N GLY A 67 -13.90 1.24 -3.39
CA GLY A 67 -15.21 0.84 -2.86
C GLY A 67 -15.73 -0.51 -3.35
N LEU A 68 -15.11 -1.15 -4.37
CA LEU A 68 -15.45 -2.53 -4.74
C LEU A 68 -15.14 -3.55 -3.62
N ASP A 69 -14.21 -3.22 -2.74
CA ASP A 69 -13.87 -4.00 -1.54
C ASP A 69 -15.01 -4.10 -0.51
N THR A 70 -16.01 -3.23 -0.62
CA THR A 70 -17.23 -3.29 0.22
C THR A 70 -18.27 -4.28 -0.29
N LEU A 71 -18.09 -4.77 -1.52
CA LEU A 71 -18.96 -5.78 -2.12
C LEU A 71 -18.58 -7.17 -1.62
N PRO A 72 -19.55 -8.10 -1.58
CA PRO A 72 -19.29 -9.49 -1.21
C PRO A 72 -18.44 -10.18 -2.26
N GLU A 73 -17.68 -11.18 -1.84
CA GLU A 73 -16.74 -11.93 -2.69
C GLU A 73 -17.38 -12.55 -3.93
N TRP A 74 -18.69 -12.80 -3.94
CA TRP A 74 -19.38 -13.35 -5.13
C TRP A 74 -19.63 -12.30 -6.23
N ALA A 75 -19.55 -11.01 -5.92
CA ALA A 75 -19.84 -9.91 -6.84
C ALA A 75 -18.59 -9.35 -7.54
N VAL A 76 -17.40 -9.81 -7.14
CA VAL A 76 -16.11 -9.27 -7.58
C VAL A 76 -15.09 -10.40 -7.71
N GLU A 77 -14.23 -10.35 -8.73
CA GLU A 77 -13.10 -11.27 -8.84
C GLU A 77 -11.88 -10.71 -8.10
N ILE A 78 -11.10 -11.58 -7.44
CA ILE A 78 -9.90 -11.18 -6.71
C ILE A 78 -8.67 -11.44 -7.58
N GLY A 79 -7.92 -10.38 -7.89
CA GLY A 79 -6.66 -10.49 -8.63
C GLY A 79 -5.49 -10.96 -7.76
N GLU A 80 -4.34 -11.17 -8.38
CA GLU A 80 -3.10 -11.61 -7.71
C GLU A 80 -2.67 -10.68 -6.55
N ASP A 81 -3.00 -9.39 -6.64
CA ASP A 81 -2.68 -8.36 -5.64
C ASP A 81 -3.74 -8.24 -4.52
N ASN A 82 -4.65 -9.21 -4.41
CA ASN A 82 -5.80 -9.18 -3.49
C ASN A 82 -6.71 -7.95 -3.68
N THR A 83 -6.72 -7.40 -4.90
CA THR A 83 -7.57 -6.29 -5.30
C THR A 83 -8.76 -6.81 -6.09
N GLY A 84 -9.95 -6.40 -5.67
CA GLY A 84 -11.19 -6.74 -6.34
C GLY A 84 -11.31 -6.02 -7.69
N TYR A 85 -11.70 -6.75 -8.73
CA TYR A 85 -12.00 -6.20 -10.05
C TYR A 85 -13.28 -6.80 -10.65
N LEU A 86 -13.85 -6.07 -11.60
CA LEU A 86 -15.00 -6.49 -12.38
C LEU A 86 -14.59 -6.81 -13.83
N THR A 87 -15.21 -7.83 -14.38
CA THR A 87 -15.18 -8.19 -15.80
C THR A 87 -16.48 -7.75 -16.46
N SER A 88 -16.51 -7.70 -17.79
CA SER A 88 -17.73 -7.32 -18.52
C SER A 88 -18.88 -8.33 -18.30
N GLU A 89 -18.58 -9.58 -17.93
CA GLU A 89 -19.59 -10.64 -17.72
C GLU A 89 -20.34 -10.52 -16.39
N MET A 90 -19.70 -9.95 -15.36
CA MET A 90 -20.33 -9.75 -14.06
C MET A 90 -21.26 -8.53 -14.02
N SER A 91 -21.19 -7.67 -15.04
CA SER A 91 -21.99 -6.46 -15.18
C SER A 91 -23.40 -6.76 -15.73
N PRO A 92 -24.46 -6.07 -15.27
CA PRO A 92 -24.45 -4.97 -14.31
C PRO A 92 -24.49 -5.42 -12.84
N ILE A 93 -23.81 -4.67 -11.97
CA ILE A 93 -23.81 -4.91 -10.51
C ILE A 93 -24.42 -3.75 -9.74
N TYR A 94 -25.00 -4.04 -8.58
CA TYR A 94 -25.41 -3.02 -7.63
C TYR A 94 -24.24 -2.65 -6.72
N LEU A 95 -23.80 -1.39 -6.78
CA LEU A 95 -22.88 -0.82 -5.80
C LEU A 95 -23.60 -0.47 -4.50
N TYR A 96 -24.87 -0.07 -4.61
CA TYR A 96 -25.72 0.22 -3.47
C TYR A 96 -27.19 -0.03 -3.81
N ASP A 97 -27.90 -0.76 -2.95
CA ASP A 97 -29.34 -0.99 -3.05
C ASP A 97 -29.99 -0.83 -1.67
N ASN A 98 -31.06 -0.06 -1.61
CA ASN A 98 -31.83 0.25 -0.40
C ASN A 98 -33.26 -0.32 -0.48
N SER A 99 -33.46 -1.40 -1.26
CA SER A 99 -34.76 -2.06 -1.35
C SER A 99 -34.96 -3.09 -0.23
N ASP A 100 -36.12 -3.04 0.43
CA ASP A 100 -36.55 -3.97 1.49
C ASP A 100 -36.61 -5.44 1.05
N ASN A 101 -36.50 -5.71 -0.26
CA ASN A 101 -36.55 -7.05 -0.87
C ASN A 101 -35.17 -7.70 -1.04
N ALA A 102 -34.10 -7.11 -0.52
CA ALA A 102 -32.80 -7.77 -0.43
C ALA A 102 -32.94 -9.01 0.46
N ARG A 103 -33.19 -10.17 -0.17
CA ARG A 103 -33.42 -11.46 0.49
C ARG A 103 -32.27 -11.97 1.36
N ASN A 104 -31.19 -11.20 1.45
CA ASN A 104 -30.20 -11.29 2.50
C ASN A 104 -29.92 -9.85 2.95
N ASN A 105 -29.82 -9.63 4.25
CA ASN A 105 -29.52 -8.36 4.92
C ASN A 105 -28.09 -7.86 4.62
N THR A 106 -27.67 -7.90 3.36
CA THR A 106 -26.37 -7.46 2.84
C THR A 106 -26.56 -6.13 2.11
N GLY A 107 -27.25 -5.18 2.74
CA GLY A 107 -27.31 -3.80 2.27
C GLY A 107 -25.87 -3.32 2.10
N TYR A 108 -25.45 -3.12 0.85
CA TYR A 108 -24.07 -2.75 0.53
C TYR A 108 -23.70 -1.45 1.23
N TYR A 109 -22.42 -1.31 1.56
CA TYR A 109 -21.94 -0.12 2.27
C TYR A 109 -22.17 1.12 1.39
N PRO A 110 -22.89 2.15 1.88
CA PRO A 110 -23.11 3.35 1.09
C PRO A 110 -21.77 4.02 0.79
N LEU A 111 -21.57 4.41 -0.47
CA LEU A 111 -20.43 5.24 -0.85
C LEU A 111 -20.56 6.58 -0.12
N ILE A 112 -19.55 6.91 0.68
CA ILE A 112 -19.45 8.17 1.43
C ILE A 112 -19.14 9.30 0.44
N PRO A 113 -19.56 10.54 0.68
CA PRO A 113 -19.21 11.66 -0.20
C PRO A 113 -17.70 11.81 -0.40
N GLY A 114 -17.26 12.00 -1.64
CA GLY A 114 -15.85 12.07 -2.01
C GLY A 114 -15.56 11.66 -3.46
N TYR A 115 -14.27 11.61 -3.80
CA TYR A 115 -13.78 11.19 -5.12
C TYR A 115 -13.32 9.74 -5.08
N TYR A 116 -13.84 8.94 -6.01
CA TYR A 116 -13.54 7.53 -6.16
C TYR A 116 -12.79 7.30 -7.46
N ARG A 117 -11.63 6.67 -7.39
CA ARG A 117 -10.82 6.38 -8.56
C ARG A 117 -11.40 5.19 -9.31
N ILE A 118 -11.51 5.33 -10.62
CA ILE A 118 -11.82 4.25 -11.56
C ILE A 118 -10.55 3.98 -12.38
N LYS A 119 -10.18 2.70 -12.50
CA LYS A 119 -9.11 2.23 -13.38
C LYS A 119 -9.63 1.07 -14.23
N VAL A 120 -9.57 1.21 -15.54
CA VAL A 120 -9.90 0.14 -16.49
C VAL A 120 -8.63 -0.31 -17.19
N VAL A 121 -8.38 -1.61 -17.24
CA VAL A 121 -7.25 -2.22 -17.94
C VAL A 121 -7.79 -3.04 -19.10
N VAL A 122 -7.42 -2.68 -20.33
CA VAL A 122 -7.79 -3.39 -21.57
C VAL A 122 -6.53 -3.61 -22.39
N GLN A 123 -6.28 -4.83 -22.85
CA GLN A 123 -5.06 -5.18 -23.61
C GLN A 123 -3.76 -4.61 -23.01
N ASN A 124 -3.62 -4.68 -21.68
CA ASN A 124 -2.49 -4.17 -20.90
C ASN A 124 -2.29 -2.63 -20.92
N VAL A 125 -3.26 -1.87 -21.43
CA VAL A 125 -3.31 -0.41 -21.36
C VAL A 125 -4.24 -0.01 -20.21
N SER A 126 -3.76 0.87 -19.31
CA SER A 126 -4.54 1.38 -18.19
C SER A 126 -5.19 2.72 -18.55
N TYR A 127 -6.45 2.88 -18.16
CA TYR A 127 -7.26 4.08 -18.31
C TYR A 127 -7.83 4.47 -16.96
N TYR A 128 -7.80 5.74 -16.63
CA TYR A 128 -8.16 6.27 -15.32
C TYR A 128 -9.22 7.36 -15.43
N SER A 129 -10.14 7.41 -14.47
CA SER A 129 -11.14 8.48 -14.32
C SER A 129 -11.52 8.63 -12.85
N TRP A 130 -12.22 9.72 -12.52
CA TRP A 130 -12.87 9.92 -11.24
C TRP A 130 -14.37 9.63 -11.32
N LEU A 131 -14.97 9.37 -10.15
CA LEU A 131 -16.38 9.47 -9.86
C LEU A 131 -16.54 10.33 -8.60
N LYS A 132 -17.39 11.36 -8.63
CA LYS A 132 -17.69 12.20 -7.47
C LYS A 132 -19.01 11.75 -6.85
N VAL A 133 -18.99 11.42 -5.56
CA VAL A 133 -20.18 11.14 -4.76
C VAL A 133 -20.53 12.39 -3.97
N GLN A 134 -21.71 12.95 -4.23
CA GLN A 134 -22.22 14.16 -3.60
C GLN A 134 -23.08 13.83 -2.37
N PRO A 135 -22.95 14.59 -1.27
CA PRO A 135 -23.81 14.42 -0.09
C PRO A 135 -25.28 14.66 -0.44
N LYS A 136 -26.18 13.85 0.12
CA LYS A 136 -27.62 13.93 -0.19
C LYS A 136 -28.36 15.04 0.57
N GLN A 137 -27.99 15.28 1.82
CA GLN A 137 -28.79 16.07 2.76
C GLN A 137 -28.10 17.37 3.20
N ILE A 138 -26.86 17.58 2.80
CA ILE A 138 -25.96 18.60 3.35
C ILE A 138 -25.19 19.22 2.17
N THR A 139 -24.91 20.53 2.19
CA THR A 139 -24.09 21.15 1.14
C THR A 139 -22.62 20.70 1.25
N GLU A 140 -21.84 20.82 0.18
CA GLU A 140 -20.41 20.45 0.19
C GLU A 140 -19.64 21.24 1.27
N GLU A 141 -19.94 22.53 1.43
CA GLU A 141 -19.36 23.39 2.48
C GLU A 141 -19.69 22.88 3.90
N GLN A 142 -20.95 22.52 4.14
CA GLN A 142 -21.38 21.99 5.43
C GLN A 142 -20.77 20.60 5.69
N TRP A 143 -20.62 19.76 4.66
CA TRP A 143 -19.96 18.46 4.78
C TRP A 143 -18.48 18.61 5.13
N VAL A 144 -17.78 19.55 4.48
CA VAL A 144 -16.39 19.89 4.80
C VAL A 144 -16.29 20.36 6.25
N SER A 145 -17.15 21.28 6.68
CA SER A 145 -17.18 21.76 8.08
C SER A 145 -17.41 20.62 9.07
N MET A 146 -18.36 19.71 8.80
CA MET A 146 -18.63 18.57 9.67
C MET A 146 -17.47 17.57 9.71
N ARG A 147 -16.82 17.31 8.57
CA ARG A 147 -15.62 16.47 8.52
C ARG A 147 -14.53 17.07 9.39
N ASP A 148 -14.28 18.37 9.24
CA ASP A 148 -13.23 19.07 9.97
C ASP A 148 -13.54 19.11 11.49
N GLU A 149 -14.80 19.30 11.89
CA GLU A 149 -15.26 19.18 13.29
C GLU A 149 -15.09 17.77 13.87
N VAL A 150 -15.42 16.72 13.09
CA VAL A 150 -15.19 15.32 13.50
C VAL A 150 -13.70 15.03 13.65
N GLU A 151 -12.87 15.51 12.73
CA GLU A 151 -11.42 15.39 12.86
C GLU A 151 -10.89 16.12 14.09
N GLU A 152 -11.37 17.34 14.36
CA GLU A 152 -10.98 18.12 15.53
C GLU A 152 -11.39 17.42 16.85
N THR A 153 -12.61 16.90 16.92
CA THR A 153 -13.09 16.15 18.10
C THR A 153 -12.36 14.82 18.29
N LEU A 154 -12.07 14.09 17.22
CA LEU A 154 -11.25 12.86 17.28
C LEU A 154 -9.81 13.17 17.72
N ASN A 155 -9.23 14.27 17.23
CA ASN A 155 -7.94 14.76 17.71
C ASN A 155 -8.01 15.10 19.20
N GLY A 156 -9.09 15.73 19.66
CA GLY A 156 -9.35 16.01 21.08
C GLY A 156 -9.48 14.74 21.93
N LEU A 157 -10.25 13.75 21.49
CA LEU A 157 -10.40 12.46 22.18
C LEU A 157 -9.09 11.67 22.22
N ALA A 158 -8.32 11.69 21.13
CA ALA A 158 -7.01 11.07 21.09
C ALA A 158 -6.06 11.72 22.11
N GLN A 159 -6.10 13.05 22.24
CA GLN A 159 -5.36 13.78 23.28
C GLN A 159 -5.83 13.40 24.70
N ASP A 160 -7.13 13.28 24.93
CA ASP A 160 -7.67 12.88 26.24
C ASP A 160 -7.31 11.45 26.63
N LEU A 161 -7.32 10.52 25.67
CA LEU A 161 -6.85 9.14 25.86
C LEU A 161 -5.35 9.08 26.17
N ILE A 162 -4.54 9.94 25.55
CA ILE A 162 -3.11 10.07 25.87
C ILE A 162 -2.95 10.64 27.29
N ARG A 163 -3.67 11.70 27.66
CA ARG A 163 -3.65 12.29 29.01
C ARG A 163 -4.03 11.30 30.10
N LYS A 164 -5.01 10.42 29.87
CA LYS A 164 -5.44 9.40 30.85
C LYS A 164 -4.44 8.25 31.01
N ASN A 165 -3.70 7.89 29.96
CA ASN A 165 -2.75 6.77 29.99
C ASN A 165 -1.31 7.19 30.26
N ALA A 166 -0.97 8.47 30.09
CA ALA A 166 0.32 9.04 30.41
C ALA A 166 0.26 9.78 31.75
N SER A 167 0.48 9.06 32.86
CA SER A 167 0.85 9.66 34.15
C SER A 167 2.27 10.26 34.14
N LEU A 168 2.71 10.78 33.00
CA LEU A 168 4.01 11.42 32.79
C LEU A 168 3.71 12.89 32.50
N GLY A 169 4.06 13.75 33.45
CA GLY A 169 3.89 15.20 33.38
C GLY A 169 4.77 15.82 32.30
N VAL A 170 4.39 15.62 31.03
CA VAL A 170 4.97 16.31 29.88
C VAL A 170 3.96 17.34 29.44
N ASN A 171 4.20 18.58 29.88
CA ASN A 171 3.55 19.77 29.34
C ASN A 171 3.81 19.81 27.83
N SER A 172 2.81 19.44 27.03
CA SER A 172 2.83 19.75 25.61
C SER A 172 1.42 20.16 25.19
N SER A 173 1.26 21.46 24.97
CA SER A 173 0.07 22.10 24.39
C SER A 173 0.01 21.91 22.87
N LEU A 174 0.63 20.86 22.33
CA LEU A 174 0.74 20.62 20.91
C LEU A 174 0.00 19.33 20.55
N PRO A 175 -1.00 19.40 19.64
CA PRO A 175 -1.67 18.23 19.13
C PRO A 175 -0.64 17.30 18.50
N ILE A 176 -0.56 16.05 18.94
CA ILE A 176 0.20 15.03 18.22
C ILE A 176 -0.60 14.69 16.95
N PRO A 177 -0.09 14.93 15.74
CA PRO A 177 -0.80 14.64 14.50
C PRO A 177 -1.22 13.17 14.40
N ILE A 178 -2.42 12.91 13.87
CA ILE A 178 -3.01 11.56 13.78
C ILE A 178 -2.12 10.54 13.04
N HIS A 179 -1.34 11.00 12.07
CA HIS A 179 -0.41 10.16 11.33
C HIS A 179 0.74 9.66 12.22
N ILE A 180 1.19 10.46 13.20
CA ILE A 180 2.18 10.08 14.21
C ILE A 180 1.58 9.08 15.19
N LEU A 181 0.35 9.31 15.63
CA LEU A 181 -0.37 8.39 16.51
C LEU A 181 -0.51 6.99 15.90
N ARG A 182 -0.85 6.92 14.61
CA ARG A 182 -0.92 5.65 13.86
C ARG A 182 0.43 4.94 13.82
N LYS A 183 1.52 5.67 13.52
CA LYS A 183 2.90 5.13 13.52
C LYS A 183 3.26 4.55 14.91
N LEU A 184 2.98 5.28 15.99
CA LEU A 184 3.22 4.85 17.37
C LEU A 184 2.39 3.63 17.76
N TYR A 185 1.13 3.56 17.32
CA TYR A 185 0.27 2.42 17.61
C TYR A 185 0.78 1.13 16.98
N ILE A 186 1.27 1.20 15.74
CA ILE A 186 1.88 0.04 15.05
C ILE A 186 3.13 -0.44 15.80
N VAL A 187 4.01 0.48 16.21
CA VAL A 187 5.21 0.15 16.99
C VAL A 187 4.85 -0.49 18.32
N LYS A 188 3.84 0.04 19.03
CA LYS A 188 3.38 -0.50 20.31
C LYS A 188 2.77 -1.89 20.16
N LYS A 189 1.93 -2.11 19.13
CA LYS A 189 1.22 -3.37 18.90
C LYS A 189 2.19 -4.55 18.73
N ASP A 190 3.27 -4.36 17.98
CA ASP A 190 4.21 -5.44 17.68
C ASP A 190 5.55 -5.32 18.43
N TYR A 191 5.65 -4.44 19.43
CA TYR A 191 6.89 -4.16 20.17
C TYR A 191 7.66 -5.41 20.60
N LEU A 192 6.98 -6.39 21.20
CA LEU A 192 7.60 -7.63 21.68
C LEU A 192 8.19 -8.47 20.55
N LYS A 193 7.54 -8.53 19.38
CA LYS A 193 8.06 -9.26 18.22
C LYS A 193 9.29 -8.57 17.66
N TRP A 194 9.25 -7.24 17.56
CA TRP A 194 10.35 -6.43 17.06
C TRP A 194 11.58 -6.54 17.95
N ILE A 195 11.45 -6.33 19.26
CA ILE A 195 12.59 -6.38 20.17
C ILE A 195 13.23 -7.77 20.24
N ASN A 196 12.42 -8.84 20.19
CA ASN A 196 12.95 -10.21 20.19
C ASN A 196 13.71 -10.52 18.89
N SER A 197 13.18 -10.09 17.74
CA SER A 197 13.83 -10.27 16.44
C SER A 197 15.14 -9.47 16.35
N LEU A 198 15.15 -8.24 16.85
CA LEU A 198 16.36 -7.41 16.88
C LEU A 198 17.43 -7.98 17.81
N LYS A 199 17.04 -8.50 18.99
CA LYS A 199 17.96 -9.20 19.89
C LYS A 199 18.56 -10.43 19.23
N SER A 200 17.76 -11.22 18.51
CA SER A 200 18.22 -12.39 17.75
C SER A 200 19.23 -12.01 16.66
N ILE A 201 18.95 -10.96 15.88
CA ILE A 201 19.87 -10.44 14.86
C ILE A 201 21.17 -9.91 15.49
N GLN A 202 21.08 -9.29 16.67
CA GLN A 202 22.25 -8.78 17.39
C GLN A 202 23.14 -9.91 17.92
N SER A 203 22.55 -10.99 18.46
CA SER A 203 23.30 -12.13 18.97
C SER A 203 23.89 -12.99 17.85
N GLU A 204 23.12 -13.19 16.78
CA GLU A 204 23.48 -14.09 15.67
C GLU A 204 23.26 -13.40 14.31
N PRO A 205 24.12 -12.44 13.94
CA PRO A 205 24.01 -11.79 12.63
C PRO A 205 24.30 -12.81 11.52
N ARG A 206 23.57 -12.69 10.39
CA ARG A 206 23.80 -13.58 9.25
C ARG A 206 25.28 -13.56 8.86
N MET A 207 25.78 -14.74 8.52
CA MET A 207 27.19 -14.98 8.25
C MET A 207 27.32 -15.87 7.03
N ARG A 208 28.35 -15.58 6.22
CA ARG A 208 28.81 -16.49 5.17
C ARG A 208 30.28 -16.80 5.40
N ILE A 209 30.65 -18.05 5.20
CA ILE A 209 32.06 -18.45 5.22
C ILE A 209 32.68 -18.06 3.89
N ARG A 210 33.78 -17.29 3.94
CA ARG A 210 34.57 -16.91 2.77
C ARG A 210 35.96 -17.54 2.87
N LYS A 211 36.52 -17.92 1.72
CA LYS A 211 37.94 -18.28 1.61
C LYS A 211 38.74 -17.02 1.29
N GLU A 212 39.65 -16.67 2.19
CA GLU A 212 40.67 -15.64 1.99
C GLU A 212 42.02 -16.32 1.95
N TYR A 213 43.01 -15.71 1.32
CA TYR A 213 44.31 -16.32 1.11
C TYR A 213 45.41 -15.41 1.62
N ASP A 214 46.26 -15.97 2.45
CA ASP A 214 47.39 -15.28 3.06
C ASP A 214 48.69 -16.00 2.70
N LEU A 215 49.77 -15.23 2.56
CA LEU A 215 51.13 -15.78 2.46
C LEU A 215 51.61 -16.18 3.85
N VAL A 216 51.84 -17.48 4.03
CA VAL A 216 52.30 -18.04 5.30
C VAL A 216 53.62 -18.78 5.07
N PRO A 217 54.60 -18.72 5.99
CA PRO A 217 55.84 -19.49 5.85
C PRO A 217 55.57 -20.98 5.60
N GLU A 218 56.39 -21.64 4.79
CA GLU A 218 56.14 -23.03 4.35
C GLU A 218 55.97 -24.03 5.50
N GLY A 219 56.69 -23.85 6.61
CA GLY A 219 56.53 -24.69 7.82
C GLY A 219 55.21 -24.51 8.57
N LYS A 220 54.40 -23.49 8.24
CA LYS A 220 53.08 -23.21 8.80
C LYS A 220 51.97 -23.29 7.74
N ALA A 221 52.30 -23.73 6.52
CA ALA A 221 51.35 -23.84 5.44
C ALA A 221 50.31 -24.92 5.77
N GLY A 222 49.05 -24.62 5.47
CA GLY A 222 47.93 -25.54 5.62
C GLY A 222 47.70 -26.34 4.34
N ILE A 223 46.43 -26.50 3.98
CA ILE A 223 46.02 -27.21 2.76
C ILE A 223 46.38 -26.37 1.53
N VAL A 224 47.06 -26.98 0.56
CA VAL A 224 47.40 -26.35 -0.73
C VAL A 224 46.32 -26.67 -1.76
N ASP A 225 45.78 -25.64 -2.41
CA ASP A 225 44.74 -25.80 -3.45
C ASP A 225 45.21 -25.32 -4.84
N ALA A 226 44.33 -25.42 -5.83
CA ALA A 226 44.63 -25.03 -7.22
C ALA A 226 44.99 -23.54 -7.37
N THR A 227 44.58 -22.68 -6.44
CA THR A 227 44.92 -21.25 -6.40
C THR A 227 46.28 -21.03 -5.75
N SER A 228 46.60 -21.76 -4.68
CA SER A 228 47.93 -21.80 -4.06
C SER A 228 49.01 -22.22 -5.07
N ILE A 229 48.74 -23.28 -5.85
CA ILE A 229 49.65 -23.79 -6.89
C ILE A 229 49.83 -22.74 -7.99
N ARG A 230 48.74 -22.16 -8.50
CA ARG A 230 48.79 -21.08 -9.51
C ARG A 230 49.57 -19.86 -9.03
N TYR A 231 49.42 -19.49 -7.76
CA TYR A 231 50.17 -18.39 -7.18
C TYR A 231 51.67 -18.67 -7.18
N ARG A 232 52.08 -19.86 -6.72
CA ARG A 232 53.50 -20.28 -6.67
C ARG A 232 54.13 -20.38 -8.06
N SER A 233 53.39 -20.83 -9.08
CA SER A 233 53.88 -20.83 -10.47
C SER A 233 54.12 -19.42 -11.03
N ARG A 234 53.36 -18.42 -10.55
CA ARG A 234 53.46 -17.03 -11.02
C ARG A 234 54.48 -16.20 -10.24
N HIS A 235 54.78 -16.58 -9.00
CA HIS A 235 55.71 -15.87 -8.11
C HIS A 235 56.80 -16.82 -7.62
N PRO A 236 57.78 -17.19 -8.46
CA PRO A 236 58.89 -18.07 -8.08
C PRO A 236 59.78 -17.47 -6.99
N GLU A 237 59.74 -16.15 -6.78
CA GLU A 237 60.48 -15.40 -5.77
C GLU A 237 59.99 -15.67 -4.34
N SER A 238 58.72 -16.03 -4.15
CA SER A 238 58.15 -16.33 -2.83
C SER A 238 58.36 -17.80 -2.44
N ARG A 239 59.62 -18.28 -2.46
CA ARG A 239 59.96 -19.69 -2.20
C ARG A 239 59.66 -20.12 -0.78
N ASP A 240 59.93 -19.25 0.19
CA ASP A 240 59.79 -19.54 1.62
C ASP A 240 58.35 -19.38 2.13
N TYR A 241 57.43 -18.97 1.25
CA TYR A 241 56.04 -18.64 1.59
C TYR A 241 55.04 -19.39 0.71
N VAL A 242 53.88 -19.70 1.29
CA VAL A 242 52.82 -20.47 0.67
C VAL A 242 51.51 -19.73 0.81
N TYR A 243 50.90 -19.44 -0.33
CA TYR A 243 49.59 -18.78 -0.40
C TYR A 243 48.49 -19.77 -0.02
N THR A 244 48.03 -19.72 1.23
CA THR A 244 47.16 -20.77 1.81
C THR A 244 45.74 -20.23 2.04
N PRO A 245 44.68 -21.00 1.71
CA PRO A 245 43.31 -20.64 2.03
C PRO A 245 43.03 -20.68 3.53
N LYS A 246 42.42 -19.62 4.04
CA LYS A 246 41.88 -19.46 5.39
C LYS A 246 40.38 -19.17 5.31
N HIS A 247 39.59 -19.95 6.04
CA HIS A 247 38.14 -19.72 6.11
C HIS A 247 37.86 -18.64 7.14
N THR A 248 37.36 -17.49 6.68
CA THR A 248 36.98 -16.37 7.53
C THR A 248 35.46 -16.17 7.54
N ARG A 249 34.96 -15.67 8.66
CA ARG A 249 33.55 -15.38 8.87
C ARG A 249 33.26 -14.00 8.28
N ASN A 250 32.48 -13.94 7.21
CA ASN A 250 32.06 -12.69 6.61
C ASN A 250 30.62 -12.34 7.03
N HIS A 251 30.49 -11.22 7.75
CA HIS A 251 29.20 -10.63 8.12
C HIS A 251 28.81 -9.45 7.22
N ASN A 252 29.67 -9.04 6.29
CA ASN A 252 29.39 -7.99 5.34
C ASN A 252 28.55 -8.53 4.16
N LEU A 253 27.31 -8.86 4.48
CA LEU A 253 26.29 -9.33 3.55
C LEU A 253 25.31 -8.20 3.23
N LEU A 254 24.70 -8.23 2.04
CA LEU A 254 23.72 -7.22 1.63
C LEU A 254 22.59 -7.13 2.65
N GLU A 255 22.10 -8.27 3.14
CA GLU A 255 21.03 -8.36 4.12
C GLU A 255 21.37 -7.63 5.42
N ASN A 256 22.58 -7.81 5.94
CA ASN A 256 23.04 -7.12 7.14
C ASN A 256 23.21 -5.61 6.91
N GLN A 257 23.68 -5.22 5.72
CA GLN A 257 23.75 -3.80 5.34
C GLN A 257 22.35 -3.17 5.25
N TRP A 258 21.38 -3.89 4.68
CA TRP A 258 19.98 -3.46 4.58
C TRP A 258 19.35 -3.30 5.95
N ILE A 259 19.52 -4.27 6.85
CA ILE A 259 19.02 -4.17 8.23
C ILE A 259 19.62 -2.94 8.91
N LYS A 260 20.93 -2.70 8.75
CA LYS A 260 21.58 -1.51 9.31
C LYS A 260 21.01 -0.20 8.74
N LYS A 261 20.70 -0.18 7.44
CA LYS A 261 20.09 0.99 6.78
C LYS A 261 18.67 1.24 7.30
N ILE A 262 17.86 0.19 7.43
CA ILE A 262 16.50 0.25 7.97
C ILE A 262 16.52 0.77 9.42
N MET A 263 17.41 0.23 10.27
CA MET A 263 17.50 0.67 11.67
C MET A 263 17.91 2.14 11.80
N ARG A 264 18.81 2.62 10.94
CA ARG A 264 19.16 4.05 10.90
C ARG A 264 18.00 4.92 10.45
N PHE A 265 17.23 4.47 9.46
CA PHE A 265 16.03 5.17 9.00
C PHE A 265 15.00 5.28 10.12
N ILE A 266 14.67 4.17 10.77
CA ILE A 266 13.71 4.15 11.89
C ILE A 266 14.20 5.02 13.05
N SER A 267 15.49 4.93 13.42
CA SER A 267 16.04 5.76 14.49
C SER A 267 15.99 7.25 14.16
N ARG A 268 16.19 7.63 12.90
CA ARG A 268 16.08 9.02 12.45
C ARG A 268 14.62 9.48 12.52
N GLU A 269 13.70 8.71 11.95
CA GLU A 269 12.26 9.00 12.03
C GLU A 269 11.79 9.13 13.48
N MET A 270 12.25 8.27 14.39
CA MET A 270 11.89 8.36 15.81
C MET A 270 12.49 9.58 16.51
N ASN A 271 13.70 10.00 16.15
CA ASN A 271 14.30 11.22 16.69
C ASN A 271 13.62 12.48 16.16
N ASP A 272 13.14 12.45 14.92
CA ASP A 272 12.36 13.56 14.33
C ASP A 272 10.95 13.66 14.96
N LEU A 273 10.51 12.64 15.72
CA LEU A 273 9.23 12.60 16.44
C LEU A 273 9.33 13.03 17.93
N LEU A 274 10.53 13.16 18.50
CA LEU A 274 10.80 13.56 19.90
C LEU A 274 11.21 15.03 19.98
#